data_AF-A0AA43HYC8-F1
#
_entry.id   AF-A0AA43HYC8-F1
#
_cell.length_a   1.000
_cell.length_b   1.000
_cell.length_c   1.000
_cell.angle_alpha   90.00
_cell.angle_beta   90.00
_cell.angle_gamma   90.00
#
_symmetry.space_group_name_H-M   'P 1'
#
loop_
_entity.id
_entity.type
_entity.pdbx_description
1 polymer ?
#
loop_
_entity_poly.entity_id
_entity_poly.type
_entity_poly.pdbx_seq_one_letter_code
_entity_poly.pdbx_strand_id
1 'polypeptide(L)'
;MNRQNKKHITTLLFVAVVTFLFIFAGCKPTMVYVPVESVKTEYRDKIQRDSVHLYDSVLIKMKGDTIWLEKYKYLYRDKLIRDSIFRTDSIQVPYPVEVEKETNRLTSFQAFQIWCGRILLLMLIGWLALNRLKKLINK
;
A
#
# COMPACT_ATOMS: atom_id res chain seq x y z
N MET A 1 60.91 3.11 22.34
CA MET A 1 59.82 3.74 21.53
C MET A 1 59.47 5.10 22.12
N ASN A 2 59.75 6.19 21.39
CA ASN A 2 59.70 7.57 21.89
C ASN A 2 58.31 7.97 22.43
N ARG A 3 58.31 8.77 23.50
CA ARG A 3 57.09 9.30 24.16
C ARG A 3 56.21 10.09 23.20
N GLN A 4 56.80 10.72 22.19
CA GLN A 4 56.07 11.42 21.12
C GLN A 4 55.33 10.45 20.20
N ASN A 5 55.98 9.36 19.75
CA ASN A 5 55.32 8.35 18.90
C ASN A 5 54.15 7.69 19.64
N LYS A 6 54.26 7.46 20.95
CA LYS A 6 53.15 6.95 21.75
C LYS A 6 51.94 7.90 21.76
N LYS A 7 52.16 9.22 21.87
CA LYS A 7 51.08 10.21 21.83
C LYS A 7 50.39 10.23 20.47
N HIS A 8 51.16 10.28 19.37
CA HIS A 8 50.60 10.25 18.02
C HIS A 8 49.78 8.98 17.75
N ILE A 9 50.28 7.81 18.18
CA ILE A 9 49.56 6.54 18.04
C ILE A 9 48.25 6.56 18.83
N THR A 10 48.24 7.09 20.07
CA THR A 10 47.01 7.17 20.87
C THR A 10 45.98 8.13 20.27
N THR A 11 46.42 9.27 19.71
CA THR A 11 45.52 10.22 19.07
C THR A 11 44.91 9.63 17.79
N LEU A 12 45.72 8.92 17.00
CA LEU A 12 45.28 8.30 15.75
C LEU A 12 44.28 7.16 15.99
N LEU A 13 44.49 6.38 17.05
CA LEU A 13 43.55 5.35 17.49
C LEU A 13 42.22 5.94 17.98
N PHE A 14 42.26 7.06 18.73
CA PHE A 14 41.05 7.74 19.20
C PHE A 14 40.21 8.28 18.04
N VAL A 15 40.85 8.92 17.05
CA VAL A 15 40.18 9.42 15.84
C VAL A 15 39.54 8.28 15.05
N ALA A 16 40.23 7.14 14.91
CA ALA A 16 39.70 5.97 14.21
C ALA A 16 38.45 5.36 14.88
N VAL A 17 38.39 5.36 16.22
CA VAL A 17 37.21 4.87 16.95
C VAL A 17 36.02 5.81 16.79
N VAL A 18 36.26 7.12 16.86
CA VAL A 18 35.22 8.13 16.69
C VAL A 18 34.62 8.09 15.28
N THR A 19 35.46 7.99 14.24
CA THR A 19 34.96 7.87 12.86
C THR A 19 34.18 6.58 12.64
N PHE A 20 34.59 5.47 13.25
CA PHE A 20 33.84 4.21 13.18
C PHE A 20 32.43 4.36 13.77
N LEU A 21 32.30 5.00 14.95
CA LEU A 21 31.01 5.22 15.60
C LEU A 21 30.04 6.06 14.75
N PHE A 22 30.53 7.09 14.05
CA PHE A 22 29.69 7.91 13.17
C PHE A 22 29.14 7.14 11.96
N ILE A 23 29.88 6.17 11.44
CA ILE A 23 29.44 5.34 10.29
C ILE A 23 28.26 4.45 10.68
N PHE A 24 28.18 3.97 11.91
CA PHE A 24 27.07 3.11 12.38
C PHE A 24 25.84 3.88 12.90
N ALA A 25 25.90 5.21 13.02
CA ALA A 25 24.78 6.02 13.51
C ALA A 25 23.65 6.21 12.46
N GLY A 26 23.92 5.94 11.18
CA GLY A 26 23.00 6.18 10.07
C GLY A 26 22.06 5.01 9.73
N CYS A 27 21.32 4.45 10.69
CA CYS A 27 20.33 3.41 10.38
C CYS A 27 18.93 4.06 10.23
N LYS A 28 18.49 4.33 8.99
CA LYS A 28 17.12 4.77 8.70
C LYS A 28 16.24 3.54 8.42
N PRO A 29 15.05 3.40 9.05
CA PRO A 29 14.12 2.33 8.71
C PRO A 29 13.56 2.55 7.30
N THR A 30 13.63 1.53 6.45
CA THR A 30 13.10 1.55 5.09
C THR A 30 11.57 1.49 5.13
N MET A 31 10.90 2.57 4.72
CA MET A 31 9.45 2.59 4.52
C MET A 31 9.10 2.02 3.14
N VAL A 32 8.34 0.91 3.12
CA VAL A 32 7.81 0.32 1.88
C VAL A 32 6.37 0.80 1.71
N TYR A 33 6.12 1.54 0.63
CA TYR A 33 4.78 1.93 0.20
C TYR A 33 4.23 0.87 -0.76
N VAL A 34 3.08 0.28 -0.42
CA VAL A 34 2.37 -0.65 -1.32
C VAL A 34 1.42 0.20 -2.17
N PRO A 35 1.61 0.27 -3.49
CA PRO A 35 0.69 1.00 -4.36
C PRO A 35 -0.62 0.22 -4.49
N VAL A 36 -1.75 0.90 -4.26
CA VAL A 36 -3.10 0.34 -4.47
C VAL A 36 -3.58 0.80 -5.84
N GLU A 37 -4.07 -0.14 -6.65
CA GLU A 37 -4.61 0.14 -7.98
C GLU A 37 -5.92 0.95 -7.87
N SER A 38 -5.96 2.11 -8.52
CA SER A 38 -7.17 2.93 -8.59
C SER A 38 -8.02 2.48 -9.76
N VAL A 39 -9.15 1.84 -9.48
CA VAL A 39 -10.12 1.44 -10.51
C VAL A 39 -10.88 2.69 -10.96
N LYS A 40 -10.65 3.13 -12.20
CA LYS A 40 -11.45 4.18 -12.85
C LYS A 40 -12.66 3.53 -13.53
N THR A 41 -13.87 3.82 -13.05
CA THR A 41 -15.10 3.42 -13.72
C THR A 41 -15.50 4.45 -14.76
N GLU A 42 -15.43 4.10 -16.03
CA GLU A 42 -15.98 4.90 -17.13
C GLU A 42 -17.45 4.54 -17.35
N TYR A 43 -18.36 5.49 -17.14
CA TYR A 43 -19.78 5.30 -17.43
C TYR A 43 -20.00 5.30 -18.94
N ARG A 44 -20.48 4.16 -19.48
CA ARG A 44 -20.89 4.06 -20.88
C ARG A 44 -22.41 4.05 -20.96
N ASP A 45 -22.99 5.20 -21.22
CA ASP A 45 -24.42 5.32 -21.47
C ASP A 45 -24.79 4.56 -22.74
N LYS A 46 -25.56 3.48 -22.58
CA LYS A 46 -26.17 2.77 -23.70
C LYS A 46 -27.55 3.36 -23.95
N ILE A 47 -27.65 4.23 -24.95
CA ILE A 47 -28.95 4.65 -25.48
C ILE A 47 -29.48 3.49 -26.34
N GLN A 48 -30.31 2.64 -25.75
CA GLN A 48 -31.02 1.57 -26.47
C GLN A 48 -32.25 2.20 -27.14
N ARG A 49 -32.29 2.15 -28.47
CA ARG A 49 -33.36 2.77 -29.26
C ARG A 49 -34.52 1.78 -29.34
N ASP A 50 -35.52 1.94 -28.46
CA ASP A 50 -36.56 0.92 -28.25
C ASP A 50 -37.86 1.16 -29.03
N SER A 51 -37.99 2.27 -29.75
CA SER A 51 -39.18 2.56 -30.56
C SER A 51 -38.93 2.25 -32.04
N VAL A 52 -39.45 1.13 -32.53
CA VAL A 52 -39.63 0.89 -33.97
C VAL A 52 -40.88 1.67 -34.38
N HIS A 53 -40.71 2.71 -35.20
CA HIS A 53 -41.83 3.46 -35.77
C HIS A 53 -42.54 2.59 -36.80
N LEU A 54 -43.53 1.82 -36.36
CA LEU A 54 -44.45 1.15 -37.27
C LEU A 54 -45.42 2.21 -37.80
N TYR A 55 -45.39 2.45 -39.11
CA TYR A 55 -46.26 3.43 -39.76
C TYR A 55 -47.74 3.04 -39.58
N ASP A 56 -48.57 4.01 -39.18
CA ASP A 56 -50.03 3.87 -39.09
C ASP A 56 -50.58 3.47 -40.46
N SER A 57 -51.19 2.28 -40.58
CA SER A 57 -51.84 1.84 -41.81
C SER A 57 -53.24 2.45 -41.91
N VAL A 58 -53.49 3.16 -43.01
CA VAL A 58 -54.83 3.63 -43.38
C VAL A 58 -55.29 2.78 -44.55
N LEU A 59 -56.38 2.03 -44.38
CA LEU A 59 -56.99 1.25 -45.44
C LEU A 59 -58.18 2.01 -46.01
N ILE A 60 -58.20 2.23 -47.32
CA ILE A 60 -59.32 2.84 -48.04
C ILE A 60 -59.87 1.81 -49.02
N LYS A 61 -61.17 1.53 -48.91
CA LYS A 61 -61.88 0.61 -49.81
C LYS A 61 -63.09 1.31 -50.43
N MET A 62 -63.23 1.23 -51.76
CA MET A 62 -64.33 1.85 -52.50
C MET A 62 -65.22 0.78 -53.14
N LYS A 63 -66.55 0.99 -53.10
CA LYS A 63 -67.54 0.17 -53.83
C LYS A 63 -68.67 1.06 -54.33
N GLY A 64 -68.70 1.31 -55.65
CA GLY A 64 -69.65 2.25 -56.24
C GLY A 64 -69.50 3.64 -55.61
N ASP A 65 -70.62 4.24 -55.22
CA ASP A 65 -70.65 5.59 -54.64
C ASP A 65 -70.26 5.64 -53.14
N THR A 66 -69.92 4.50 -52.52
CA THR A 66 -69.60 4.43 -51.09
C THR A 66 -68.10 4.19 -50.85
N ILE A 67 -67.53 4.99 -49.95
CA ILE A 67 -66.12 4.90 -49.51
C ILE A 67 -66.07 4.44 -48.05
N TRP A 68 -65.27 3.42 -47.77
CA TRP A 68 -64.98 2.91 -46.43
C TRP A 68 -63.55 3.27 -46.04
N LEU A 69 -63.40 4.01 -44.93
CA LEU A 69 -62.11 4.42 -44.40
C LEU A 69 -61.89 3.74 -43.04
N GLU A 70 -60.81 2.97 -42.95
CA GLU A 70 -60.42 2.29 -41.72
C GLU A 70 -59.04 2.80 -41.28
N LYS A 71 -59.01 3.47 -40.12
CA LYS A 71 -57.80 4.08 -39.57
C LYS A 71 -57.41 3.37 -38.28
N TYR A 72 -56.28 2.68 -38.32
CA TYR A 72 -55.68 2.06 -37.14
C TYR A 72 -54.55 2.95 -36.61
N LYS A 73 -54.59 3.27 -35.32
CA LYS A 73 -53.54 4.03 -34.63
C LYS A 73 -52.96 3.18 -33.52
N TYR A 74 -51.68 2.84 -33.61
CA TYR A 74 -50.98 2.15 -32.53
C TYR A 74 -50.38 3.18 -31.56
N LEU A 75 -50.95 3.28 -30.36
CA LEU A 75 -50.39 4.08 -29.27
C LEU A 75 -49.48 3.18 -28.41
N TYR A 76 -48.19 3.19 -28.69
CA TYR A 76 -47.22 2.55 -27.80
C TYR A 76 -47.01 3.43 -26.57
N ARG A 77 -47.38 2.89 -25.40
CA ARG A 77 -47.08 3.46 -24.09
C ARG A 77 -45.81 2.75 -23.61
N ASP A 78 -44.67 3.31 -23.96
CA ASP A 78 -43.40 2.75 -23.52
C ASP A 78 -43.33 2.83 -22.01
N LYS A 79 -43.39 1.65 -21.40
CA LYS A 79 -43.48 1.47 -19.96
C LYS A 79 -42.11 1.74 -19.33
N LEU A 80 -41.83 2.99 -19.03
CA LEU A 80 -41.10 3.38 -17.81
C LEU A 80 -41.93 3.08 -16.54
N ILE A 81 -42.83 2.08 -16.57
CA ILE A 81 -43.66 1.66 -15.44
C ILE A 81 -42.90 0.72 -14.51
N ARG A 82 -41.85 0.06 -15.02
CA ARG A 82 -40.87 -0.59 -14.17
C ARG A 82 -39.67 0.30 -14.16
N ASP A 83 -39.41 0.92 -13.01
CA ASP A 83 -38.11 1.49 -12.69
C ASP A 83 -37.07 0.45 -13.10
N SER A 84 -36.36 0.71 -14.19
CA SER A 84 -35.13 0.00 -14.48
C SER A 84 -34.20 0.42 -13.35
N ILE A 85 -34.22 -0.32 -12.25
CA ILE A 85 -33.23 -0.17 -11.20
C ILE A 85 -31.94 -0.57 -11.89
N PHE A 86 -31.22 0.44 -12.38
CA PHE A 86 -29.83 0.29 -12.74
C PHE A 86 -29.17 -0.14 -11.44
N ARG A 87 -29.00 -1.46 -11.30
CA ARG A 87 -28.31 -2.07 -10.19
C ARG A 87 -26.89 -1.56 -10.31
N THR A 88 -26.66 -0.46 -9.60
CA THR A 88 -25.37 0.20 -9.57
C THR A 88 -24.54 -0.73 -8.74
N ASP A 89 -23.64 -1.48 -9.38
CA ASP A 89 -22.71 -2.33 -8.66
C ASP A 89 -21.96 -1.41 -7.70
N SER A 90 -22.18 -1.62 -6.40
CA SER A 90 -21.57 -0.79 -5.37
C SER A 90 -20.06 -0.91 -5.50
N ILE A 91 -19.40 0.19 -5.83
CA ILE A 91 -17.95 0.26 -5.88
C ILE A 91 -17.46 0.02 -4.46
N GLN A 92 -16.79 -1.10 -4.22
CA GLN A 92 -16.20 -1.39 -2.92
C GLN A 92 -15.12 -0.34 -2.65
N VAL A 93 -15.40 0.56 -1.70
CA VAL A 93 -14.40 1.51 -1.20
C VAL A 93 -13.38 0.69 -0.41
N PRO A 94 -12.08 0.77 -0.74
CA PRO A 94 -11.06 0.04 -0.02
C PRO A 94 -11.00 0.59 1.41
N TYR A 95 -11.31 -0.25 2.38
CA TYR A 95 -11.05 0.04 3.78
C TYR A 95 -9.59 -0.30 4.07
N PRO A 96 -8.88 0.51 4.88
CA PRO A 96 -7.53 0.17 5.29
C PRO A 96 -7.60 -1.10 6.12
N VAL A 97 -7.18 -2.22 5.52
CA VAL A 97 -6.85 -3.41 6.30
C VAL A 97 -5.62 -3.04 7.09
N GLU A 98 -5.78 -2.93 8.40
CA GLU A 98 -4.68 -2.87 9.34
C GLU A 98 -3.94 -4.20 9.27
N VAL A 99 -3.05 -4.34 8.29
CA VAL A 99 -2.08 -5.42 8.28
C VAL A 99 -1.24 -5.18 9.53
N GLU A 100 -1.35 -6.09 10.49
CA GLU A 100 -0.46 -6.15 11.65
C GLU A 100 0.97 -6.24 11.12
N LYS A 101 1.59 -5.10 10.87
CA LYS A 101 3.01 -5.03 10.53
C LYS A 101 3.71 -5.56 11.77
N GLU A 102 4.49 -6.62 11.58
CA GLU A 102 5.48 -7.07 12.55
C GLU A 102 6.56 -5.97 12.71
N THR A 103 6.21 -4.84 13.31
CA THR A 103 7.10 -3.70 13.55
C THR A 103 8.16 -4.05 14.60
N ASN A 104 8.05 -5.22 15.22
CA ASN A 104 8.94 -5.71 16.26
C ASN A 104 9.96 -6.76 15.77
N ARG A 105 10.18 -6.88 14.45
CA ARG A 105 11.28 -7.69 13.91
C ARG A 105 12.55 -6.85 13.84
N LEU A 106 13.53 -7.20 14.67
CA LEU A 106 14.89 -6.67 14.58
C LEU A 106 15.48 -7.04 13.22
N THR A 107 16.04 -6.06 12.51
CA THR A 107 16.80 -6.36 11.29
C THR A 107 18.00 -7.24 11.64
N SER A 108 18.40 -8.14 10.74
CA SER A 108 19.54 -9.05 10.97
C SER A 108 20.81 -8.29 11.40
N PHE A 109 20.98 -7.08 10.88
CA PHE A 109 22.10 -6.20 11.24
C PHE A 109 21.98 -5.60 12.66
N GLN A 110 20.80 -5.13 13.06
CA GLN A 110 20.56 -4.69 14.45
C GLN A 110 20.76 -5.83 15.45
N ALA A 111 20.30 -7.04 15.13
CA ALA A 111 20.53 -8.21 15.95
C ALA A 111 22.03 -8.51 16.09
N PHE A 112 22.79 -8.44 14.99
CA PHE A 112 24.25 -8.59 15.02
C PHE A 112 24.93 -7.56 15.93
N GLN A 113 24.55 -6.28 15.85
CA GLN A 113 25.10 -5.24 16.72
C GLN A 113 24.85 -5.52 18.21
N ILE A 114 23.64 -5.97 18.57
CA ILE A 114 23.29 -6.35 19.94
C ILE A 114 24.15 -7.52 20.43
N TRP A 115 24.38 -8.52 19.58
CA TRP A 115 25.25 -9.66 19.89
C TRP A 115 26.70 -9.24 20.13
N CYS A 116 27.26 -8.40 19.27
CA CYS A 116 28.60 -7.84 19.48
C CYS A 116 28.71 -7.07 20.80
N GLY A 117 27.70 -6.25 21.14
CA GLY A 117 27.65 -5.53 22.41
C GLY A 117 27.63 -6.45 23.63
N ARG A 118 26.86 -7.53 23.59
CA ARG A 118 26.82 -8.55 24.68
C ARG A 118 28.17 -9.21 24.90
N ILE A 119 28.85 -9.60 23.83
CA ILE A 119 30.18 -10.24 23.91
C ILE A 119 31.20 -9.28 24.54
N LEU A 120 31.21 -8.01 24.11
CA LEU A 120 32.12 -7.00 24.65
C LEU A 120 31.87 -6.74 26.14
N LEU A 121 30.60 -6.69 26.56
CA LEU A 121 30.22 -6.50 27.95
C LEU A 121 30.70 -7.66 28.84
N LEU A 122 30.54 -8.91 28.38
CA LEU A 122 31.04 -10.09 29.09
C LEU A 122 32.57 -10.09 29.23
N MET A 123 33.29 -9.71 28.17
CA MET A 123 34.75 -9.57 28.20
C MET A 123 35.20 -8.53 29.23
N LEU A 124 34.49 -7.40 29.31
CA LEU A 124 34.80 -6.30 30.24
C LEU A 124 34.55 -6.72 31.71
N ILE A 125 33.44 -7.40 31.97
CA ILE A 125 33.14 -7.98 33.30
C ILE A 125 34.19 -9.03 33.68
N GLY A 126 34.52 -9.95 32.78
CA GLY A 126 35.53 -10.98 33.02
C GLY A 126 36.89 -10.38 33.35
N TRP A 127 37.32 -9.36 32.60
CA TRP A 127 38.57 -8.64 32.85
C TRP A 127 38.57 -7.94 34.23
N LEU A 128 37.48 -7.26 34.59
CA LEU A 128 37.33 -6.64 35.91
C LEU A 128 37.38 -7.67 37.04
N ALA A 129 36.71 -8.81 36.87
CA ALA A 129 36.71 -9.89 37.85
C ALA A 129 38.12 -10.48 38.06
N LEU A 130 38.84 -10.75 36.97
CA LEU A 130 40.22 -11.24 37.03
C LEU A 130 41.15 -10.24 37.72
N ASN A 131 41.00 -8.94 37.44
CA ASN A 131 41.80 -7.89 38.09
C ASN A 131 41.47 -7.75 39.58
N ARG A 132 40.20 -7.90 39.96
CA ARG A 132 39.76 -7.93 41.36
C ARG A 132 40.35 -9.13 42.10
N LEU A 133 40.29 -10.33 41.50
CA LEU A 133 40.87 -11.54 42.07
C LEU A 133 42.39 -11.44 42.23
N LYS A 134 43.11 -10.96 41.20
CA LYS A 134 44.56 -10.70 41.31
C LYS A 134 44.89 -9.73 42.44
N LYS A 135 44.08 -8.68 42.64
CA LYS A 135 44.27 -7.71 43.72
C LYS A 135 44.02 -8.30 45.11
N LEU A 136 43.12 -9.29 45.23
CA LEU A 136 42.88 -10.01 46.48
C LEU A 136 43.98 -11.03 46.79
N ILE A 137 44.56 -11.68 45.78
CA ILE A 137 45.65 -12.66 45.95
C ILE A 137 47.00 -11.98 46.26
N ASN A 138 47.25 -10.80 45.67
CA ASN A 138 48.49 -10.05 45.88
C ASN A 138 48.46 -9.12 47.12
N LYS A 139 47.41 -9.17 47.93
CA LYS A 139 47.29 -8.42 49.18
C LYS A 139 47.43 -9.37 50.37
#